data_AF-A0A7Y6E7S1-F1
#
_entry.id   AF-A0A7Y6E7S1-F1
#
_cell.length_a   1.000
_cell.length_b   1.000
_cell.length_c   1.000
_cell.angle_alpha   90.00
_cell.angle_beta   90.00
_cell.angle_gamma   90.00
#
_symmetry.space_group_name_H-M   'P 1'
#
loop_
_entity.id
_entity.type
_entity.pdbx_description
1 polymer ?
#
loop_
_entity_poly.entity_id
_entity_poly.type
_entity_poly.pdbx_seq_one_letter_code
_entity_poly.pdbx_strand_id
1 'polypeptide(L)'
;MRRKPIELAAVATAAVPGLTPTAVSSAPDDPADFDSALLLDSEGKRWRVRSPRHAEASARLETEFLVLRAFTPGIRAELPFLMPTVAGTVRQGTLSTFVYSHLSGATRSVEELSTGSAALTRELGAALAAIHDLPHSLVSNADLPSYTPNEFRQRRLNELDQAATTGKIPPLLLRRWEHALEDVSLWRFNPSVVHGDLHEDNLLVDGDRVTAVTGWTDLRIGDPADDMAWLVASNDQDFVDAVLAHYTSSRRDAPDAHLLRRAALSAEFALAQYLVKGLAADDEDMIREAESMLAVLAEDVAEHGGQPISVEPLPQPAVTVQPIGPDAPGSAPGQEPQPVSDMATAVHVTPIPRDELPAAAQEDAGTQAAADGDPEDSTHDAGAAATDGDPEDGKPVADAPAAPKPSAADDTSTTALTVVPGQRH
;
A
#
# COMPACT_ATOMS: atom_id res chain seq x y z
N MET A 1 12.95 -10.10 17.44
CA MET A 1 13.82 -9.12 18.13
C MET A 1 14.14 -7.99 17.15
N ARG A 2 14.07 -6.73 17.58
CA ARG A 2 14.49 -5.58 16.76
C ARG A 2 16.01 -5.54 16.65
N ARG A 3 16.52 -5.34 15.43
CA ARG A 3 17.96 -5.23 15.16
C ARG A 3 18.46 -3.84 15.48
N LYS A 4 19.64 -3.77 16.10
CA LYS A 4 20.29 -2.48 16.38
C LYS A 4 20.95 -1.94 15.10
N PRO A 5 21.11 -0.61 14.97
CA PRO A 5 21.76 -0.04 13.79
C PRO A 5 23.15 -0.63 13.48
N ILE A 6 23.95 -0.93 14.51
CA ILE A 6 25.27 -1.58 14.33
C ILE A 6 25.18 -3.01 13.76
N GLU A 7 24.13 -3.75 14.11
CA GLU A 7 23.89 -5.08 13.55
C GLU A 7 23.50 -4.96 12.07
N LEU A 8 22.67 -3.96 11.73
CA LEU A 8 22.30 -3.65 10.34
C LEU A 8 23.50 -3.23 9.49
N ALA A 9 24.47 -2.52 10.07
CA ALA A 9 25.73 -2.19 9.39
C ALA A 9 26.50 -3.46 8.99
N ALA A 10 26.58 -4.45 9.89
CA ALA A 10 27.21 -5.74 9.59
C ALA A 10 26.44 -6.56 8.55
N VAL A 11 25.11 -6.50 8.56
CA VAL A 11 24.28 -7.13 7.51
C VAL A 11 24.53 -6.46 6.16
N ALA A 12 24.68 -5.14 6.12
CA ALA A 12 24.89 -4.40 4.89
C ALA A 12 26.25 -4.71 4.23
N THR A 13 27.31 -4.97 5.00
CA THR A 13 28.61 -5.36 4.41
C THR A 13 28.56 -6.70 3.69
N ALA A 14 27.66 -7.60 4.11
CA ALA A 14 27.39 -8.85 3.40
C ALA A 14 26.54 -8.64 2.14
N ALA A 15 25.69 -7.61 2.12
CA ALA A 15 24.79 -7.30 1.00
C ALA A 15 25.51 -6.54 -0.13
N VAL A 16 26.43 -5.63 0.20
CA VAL A 16 27.12 -4.74 -0.75
C VAL A 16 28.63 -5.02 -0.72
N PRO A 17 29.18 -5.66 -1.77
CA PRO A 17 30.61 -5.93 -1.85
C PRO A 17 31.45 -4.65 -1.74
N GLY A 18 32.44 -4.64 -0.84
CA GLY A 18 33.33 -3.50 -0.63
C GLY A 18 32.76 -2.38 0.24
N LEU A 19 31.53 -2.50 0.75
CA LEU A 19 30.99 -1.54 1.71
C LEU A 19 31.75 -1.62 3.04
N THR A 20 32.39 -0.51 3.43
CA THR A 20 33.07 -0.37 4.73
C THR A 20 32.42 0.76 5.54
N PRO A 21 31.41 0.47 6.38
CA PRO A 21 30.74 1.47 7.19
C PRO A 21 31.69 2.11 8.21
N THR A 22 31.72 3.43 8.25
CA THR A 22 32.49 4.24 9.21
C THR A 22 31.61 4.86 10.29
N ALA A 23 30.33 5.09 9.98
CA ALA A 23 29.33 5.54 10.94
C ALA A 23 27.96 4.91 10.65
N VAL A 24 27.13 4.84 11.68
CA VAL A 24 25.77 4.33 11.60
C VAL A 24 24.85 5.14 12.50
N SER A 25 23.63 5.39 12.03
CA SER A 25 22.57 5.99 12.82
C SER A 25 21.25 5.25 12.62
N SER A 26 20.33 5.42 13.56
CA SER A 26 18.95 5.01 13.37
C SER A 26 18.34 5.79 12.19
N ALA A 27 17.47 5.13 11.45
CA ALA A 27 16.70 5.74 10.37
C ALA A 27 15.24 5.30 10.55
N PRO A 28 14.35 6.21 10.95
CA PRO A 28 12.93 5.91 11.00
C PRO A 28 12.43 5.43 9.63
N ASP A 29 11.59 4.43 9.66
CA ASP A 29 10.85 3.80 8.57
C ASP A 29 9.53 3.33 9.20
N ASP A 30 8.80 2.39 8.61
CA ASP A 30 7.74 1.68 9.33
C ASP A 30 8.36 0.72 10.38
N PRO A 31 8.23 1.02 11.70
CA PRO A 31 8.87 0.22 12.74
C PRO A 31 8.08 -1.05 13.07
N ALA A 32 6.87 -1.24 12.54
CA ALA A 32 6.13 -2.49 12.61
C ALA A 32 6.74 -3.52 11.66
N ASP A 33 7.11 -3.06 10.46
CA ASP A 33 7.55 -3.91 9.35
C ASP A 33 9.06 -4.00 9.20
N PHE A 34 9.81 -2.94 9.55
CA PHE A 34 11.24 -2.85 9.23
C PHE A 34 12.09 -2.40 10.43
N ASP A 35 13.30 -2.96 10.50
CA ASP A 35 14.42 -2.37 11.20
C ASP A 35 15.29 -1.64 10.15
N SER A 36 15.49 -0.33 10.32
CA SER A 36 16.16 0.52 9.32
C SER A 36 17.32 1.34 9.92
N ALA A 37 18.36 1.54 9.11
CA ALA A 37 19.54 2.31 9.50
C ALA A 37 20.13 3.10 8.33
N LEU A 38 20.75 4.24 8.67
CA LEU A 38 21.60 4.99 7.73
C LEU A 38 23.06 4.67 8.02
N LEU A 39 23.81 4.36 6.96
CA LEU A 39 25.24 4.10 7.01
C LEU A 39 25.99 5.19 6.26
N LEU A 40 27.16 5.55 6.77
CA LEU A 40 28.18 6.30 6.04
C LEU A 40 29.36 5.36 5.79
N ASP A 41 29.88 5.31 4.58
CA ASP A 41 31.08 4.52 4.27
C ASP A 41 32.38 5.33 4.37
N SER A 42 33.50 4.68 4.05
CA SER A 42 34.83 5.30 4.08
C SER A 42 35.07 6.31 2.95
N GLU A 43 34.26 6.25 1.88
CA GLU A 43 34.28 7.17 0.75
C GLU A 43 33.31 8.36 0.95
N GLY A 44 32.59 8.38 2.07
CA GLY A 44 31.59 9.40 2.39
C GLY A 44 30.24 9.20 1.71
N LYS A 45 29.98 8.05 1.08
CA LYS A 45 28.65 7.72 0.53
C LYS A 45 27.72 7.29 1.65
N ARG A 46 26.46 7.65 1.49
CA ARG A 46 25.39 7.32 2.42
C ARG A 46 24.53 6.19 1.86
N TRP A 47 24.13 5.28 2.75
CA TRP A 47 23.34 4.11 2.41
C TRP A 47 22.17 3.99 3.38
N ARG A 48 21.05 3.45 2.91
CA ARG A 48 19.90 3.09 3.75
C ARG A 48 19.74 1.58 3.74
N VAL A 49 19.70 0.97 4.91
CA VAL A 49 19.44 -0.46 5.08
C VAL A 49 17.99 -0.61 5.52
N ARG A 50 17.23 -1.49 4.86
CA ARG A 50 15.87 -1.88 5.26
C ARG A 50 15.84 -3.39 5.47
N SER A 51 15.68 -3.79 6.73
CA SER A 51 15.62 -5.19 7.14
C SER A 51 14.20 -5.53 7.56
N PRO A 52 13.48 -6.42 6.85
CA PRO A 52 12.12 -6.78 7.21
C PRO A 52 12.08 -7.58 8.53
N ARG A 53 10.99 -7.41 9.28
CA ARG A 53 10.75 -8.07 10.57
C ARG A 53 9.94 -9.36 10.44
N HIS A 54 9.23 -9.53 9.32
CA HIS A 54 8.37 -10.68 9.04
C HIS A 54 8.30 -10.95 7.52
N ALA A 55 7.67 -12.07 7.15
CA ALA A 55 7.69 -12.58 5.78
C ALA A 55 6.94 -11.66 4.80
N GLU A 56 5.84 -11.04 5.23
CA GLU A 56 5.06 -10.12 4.40
C GLU A 56 5.86 -8.86 4.06
N ALA A 57 6.53 -8.26 5.05
CA ALA A 57 7.44 -7.13 4.84
C ALA A 57 8.61 -7.49 3.90
N SER A 58 9.13 -8.73 4.00
CA SER A 58 10.16 -9.22 3.07
C SER A 58 9.63 -9.32 1.64
N ALA A 59 8.43 -9.88 1.46
CA ALA A 59 7.79 -9.99 0.16
C ALA A 59 7.55 -8.61 -0.46
N ARG A 60 7.14 -7.61 0.35
CA ARG A 60 6.99 -6.22 -0.12
C ARG A 60 8.29 -5.65 -0.69
N LEU A 61 9.43 -5.81 0.02
CA LEU A 61 10.73 -5.32 -0.49
C LEU A 61 11.21 -6.09 -1.74
N GLU A 62 10.91 -7.39 -1.83
CA GLU A 62 11.23 -8.20 -3.01
C GLU A 62 10.41 -7.75 -4.23
N THR A 63 9.11 -7.47 -4.05
CA THR A 63 8.26 -6.88 -5.09
C THR A 63 8.76 -5.49 -5.49
N GLU A 64 9.04 -4.61 -4.53
CA GLU A 64 9.59 -3.27 -4.81
C GLU A 64 10.90 -3.37 -5.61
N PHE A 65 11.78 -4.32 -5.28
CA PHE A 65 13.01 -4.53 -6.05
C PHE A 65 12.75 -4.93 -7.51
N LEU A 66 11.77 -5.80 -7.76
CA LEU A 66 11.37 -6.16 -9.14
C LEU A 66 10.83 -4.95 -9.90
N VAL A 67 9.97 -4.16 -9.26
CA VAL A 67 9.43 -2.92 -9.86
C VAL A 67 10.57 -1.95 -10.18
N LEU A 68 11.48 -1.68 -9.23
CA LEU A 68 12.60 -0.75 -9.43
C LEU A 68 13.53 -1.17 -10.57
N ARG A 69 13.63 -2.48 -10.87
CA ARG A 69 14.39 -3.00 -12.01
C ARG A 69 13.73 -2.75 -13.37
N ALA A 70 12.41 -2.56 -13.41
CA ALA A 70 11.69 -2.20 -14.64
C ALA A 70 12.07 -0.79 -15.13
N PHE A 71 12.49 0.09 -14.21
CA PHE A 71 12.95 1.44 -14.52
C PHE A 71 14.36 1.42 -15.12
N THR A 72 14.42 1.36 -16.44
CA THR A 72 15.68 1.49 -17.20
C THR A 72 16.37 2.83 -16.93
N PRO A 73 17.69 2.96 -17.13
CA PRO A 73 18.40 4.22 -16.94
C PRO A 73 17.83 5.39 -17.75
N GLY A 74 17.30 5.13 -18.95
CA GLY A 74 16.66 6.15 -19.78
C GLY A 74 15.39 6.72 -19.14
N ILE A 75 14.51 5.83 -18.67
CA ILE A 75 13.27 6.23 -17.98
C ILE A 75 13.59 6.98 -16.69
N ARG A 76 14.56 6.49 -15.90
CA ARG A 76 15.00 7.16 -14.66
C ARG A 76 15.53 8.56 -14.90
N ALA A 77 16.19 8.81 -16.04
CA ALA A 77 16.77 10.11 -16.37
C ALA A 77 15.73 11.16 -16.80
N GLU A 78 14.53 10.73 -17.22
CA GLU A 78 13.44 11.62 -17.62
C GLU A 78 12.56 12.07 -16.44
N LEU A 79 12.64 11.38 -15.30
CA LEU A 79 11.88 11.73 -14.11
C LEU A 79 12.43 12.99 -13.43
N PRO A 80 11.58 13.90 -12.94
CA PRO A 80 12.00 15.13 -12.27
C PRO A 80 12.49 14.88 -10.83
N PHE A 81 12.44 13.64 -10.35
CA PHE A 81 12.83 13.22 -9.01
C PHE A 81 13.67 11.93 -9.08
N LEU A 82 14.38 11.64 -8.00
CA LEU A 82 15.12 10.39 -7.85
C LEU A 82 14.24 9.25 -7.36
N MET A 83 14.64 8.02 -7.67
CA MET A 83 14.02 6.80 -7.16
C MET A 83 15.03 5.98 -6.37
N PRO A 84 14.57 5.10 -5.44
CA PRO A 84 15.44 4.15 -4.78
C PRO A 84 16.27 3.33 -5.78
N THR A 85 17.52 3.11 -5.43
CA THR A 85 18.44 2.24 -6.17
C THR A 85 19.00 1.22 -5.19
N VAL A 86 18.69 -0.05 -5.44
CA VAL A 86 19.20 -1.16 -4.63
C VAL A 86 20.67 -1.38 -4.97
N ALA A 87 21.52 -1.18 -3.97
CA ALA A 87 22.96 -1.39 -4.03
C ALA A 87 23.34 -2.86 -3.80
N GLY A 88 22.53 -3.58 -3.02
CA GLY A 88 22.76 -4.98 -2.71
C GLY A 88 21.67 -5.57 -1.84
N THR A 89 21.67 -6.90 -1.77
CA THR A 89 20.67 -7.69 -1.05
C THR A 89 21.35 -8.82 -0.30
N VAL A 90 20.86 -9.14 0.89
CA VAL A 90 21.32 -10.31 1.64
C VAL A 90 20.15 -11.08 2.21
N ARG A 91 20.14 -12.39 1.97
CA ARG A 91 19.11 -13.29 2.49
C ARG A 91 19.55 -13.88 3.84
N GLN A 92 18.65 -13.83 4.82
CA GLN A 92 18.85 -14.35 6.16
C GLN A 92 17.66 -15.25 6.51
N GLY A 93 17.81 -16.55 6.26
CA GLY A 93 16.71 -17.50 6.33
C GLY A 93 15.66 -17.22 5.25
N THR A 94 14.43 -16.93 5.67
CA THR A 94 13.32 -16.59 4.76
C THR A 94 13.21 -15.10 4.46
N LEU A 95 13.98 -14.25 5.13
CA LEU A 95 13.87 -12.79 5.03
C LEU A 95 15.02 -12.21 4.20
N SER A 96 14.72 -11.23 3.36
CA SER A 96 15.68 -10.56 2.49
C SER A 96 15.87 -9.11 2.95
N THR A 97 17.10 -8.75 3.34
CA THR A 97 17.47 -7.36 3.67
C THR A 97 17.98 -6.66 2.43
N PHE A 98 17.58 -5.41 2.25
CA PHE A 98 17.94 -4.59 1.10
C PHE A 98 18.76 -3.37 1.54
N VAL A 99 19.80 -3.07 0.78
CA VAL A 99 20.64 -1.87 0.96
C VAL A 99 20.45 -0.97 -0.24
N TYR A 100 20.11 0.28 0.02
CA TYR A 100 19.83 1.31 -0.97
C TYR A 100 20.88 2.41 -0.92
N SER A 101 21.17 3.03 -2.05
CA SER A 101 21.82 4.34 -2.05
C SER A 101 20.91 5.36 -1.37
N HIS A 102 21.48 6.20 -0.50
CA HIS A 102 20.69 7.19 0.23
C HIS A 102 20.20 8.31 -0.69
N LEU A 103 18.91 8.64 -0.56
CA LEU A 103 18.26 9.76 -1.22
C LEU A 103 18.19 10.94 -0.24
N SER A 104 18.55 12.13 -0.71
CA SER A 104 18.51 13.34 0.13
C SER A 104 17.12 13.97 0.14
N GLY A 105 16.82 14.74 1.18
CA GLY A 105 15.50 15.31 1.44
C GLY A 105 14.88 14.73 2.71
N ALA A 106 13.71 15.23 3.08
CA ALA A 106 12.92 14.75 4.19
C ALA A 106 11.44 14.68 3.80
N THR A 107 10.69 13.79 4.43
CA THR A 107 9.24 13.82 4.37
C THR A 107 8.71 15.07 5.07
N ARG A 108 7.52 15.50 4.69
CA ARG A 108 6.81 16.63 5.29
C ARG A 108 5.36 16.23 5.49
N SER A 109 4.72 16.73 6.54
CA SER A 109 3.29 16.47 6.72
C SER A 109 2.45 17.16 5.63
N VAL A 110 1.21 16.73 5.45
CA VAL A 110 0.29 17.38 4.49
C VAL A 110 0.12 18.87 4.80
N GLU A 111 0.09 19.26 6.07
CA GLU A 111 -0.01 20.67 6.51
C GLU A 111 1.26 21.48 6.18
N GLU A 112 2.44 20.87 6.31
CA GLU A 112 3.70 21.51 5.91
C GLU A 112 3.81 21.66 4.38
N LEU A 113 3.24 20.71 3.62
CA LEU A 113 3.17 20.79 2.17
C LEU A 113 2.16 21.86 1.71
N SER A 114 0.99 21.95 2.35
CA SER A 114 -0.05 22.93 1.99
C SER A 114 0.37 24.37 2.27
N THR A 115 1.12 24.59 3.35
CA THR A 115 1.71 25.90 3.68
C THR A 115 3.03 26.19 2.96
N GLY A 116 3.44 25.29 2.07
CA GLY A 116 4.64 25.42 1.26
C GLY A 116 4.59 26.56 0.24
N SER A 117 5.70 26.76 -0.47
CA SER A 117 5.76 27.77 -1.52
C SER A 117 4.99 27.32 -2.77
N ALA A 118 4.54 28.28 -3.59
CA ALA A 118 3.98 27.97 -4.91
C ALA A 118 4.95 27.19 -5.82
N ALA A 119 6.27 27.33 -5.59
CA ALA A 119 7.26 26.55 -6.32
C ALA A 119 7.20 25.07 -5.93
N LEU A 120 6.99 24.75 -4.66
CA LEU A 120 6.80 23.38 -4.17
C LEU A 120 5.50 22.77 -4.69
N THR A 121 4.38 23.51 -4.64
CA THR A 121 3.08 23.08 -5.19
C THR A 121 3.19 22.69 -6.67
N ARG A 122 3.95 23.47 -7.44
CA ARG A 122 4.25 23.16 -8.84
C ARG A 122 5.08 21.88 -8.99
N GLU A 123 6.08 21.66 -8.14
CA GLU A 123 6.88 20.42 -8.17
C GLU A 123 6.05 19.18 -7.82
N LEU A 124 5.12 19.28 -6.86
CA LEU A 124 4.19 18.20 -6.53
C LEU A 124 3.32 17.81 -7.74
N GLY A 125 2.68 18.80 -8.39
CA GLY A 125 1.89 18.55 -9.58
C GLY A 125 2.71 17.98 -10.75
N ALA A 126 3.94 18.47 -10.94
CA ALA A 126 4.85 17.97 -11.97
C ALA A 126 5.33 16.53 -11.68
N ALA A 127 5.61 16.18 -10.42
CA ALA A 127 5.99 14.83 -10.03
C ALA A 127 4.86 13.83 -10.29
N LEU A 128 3.63 14.15 -9.86
CA LEU A 128 2.42 13.36 -10.14
C LEU A 128 2.23 13.17 -11.66
N ALA A 129 2.35 14.24 -12.43
CA ALA A 129 2.21 14.17 -13.88
C ALA A 129 3.28 13.28 -14.51
N ALA A 130 4.53 13.37 -14.05
CA ALA A 130 5.63 12.56 -14.55
C ALA A 130 5.42 11.06 -14.28
N ILE A 131 4.86 10.69 -13.11
CA ILE A 131 4.48 9.30 -12.81
C ILE A 131 3.39 8.83 -13.78
N HIS A 132 2.32 9.61 -13.93
CA HIS A 132 1.18 9.23 -14.78
C HIS A 132 1.51 9.24 -16.28
N ASP A 133 2.54 9.98 -16.71
CA ASP A 133 3.06 10.02 -18.07
C ASP A 133 4.04 8.86 -18.37
N LEU A 134 4.40 8.03 -17.39
CA LEU A 134 5.29 6.89 -17.62
C LEU A 134 4.71 5.97 -18.71
N PRO A 135 5.56 5.40 -19.59
CA PRO A 135 5.08 4.59 -20.68
C PRO A 135 4.46 3.30 -20.15
N HIS A 136 3.26 2.94 -20.63
CA HIS A 136 2.57 1.70 -20.25
C HIS A 136 3.43 0.44 -20.48
N SER A 137 4.35 0.50 -21.45
CA SER A 137 5.31 -0.58 -21.71
C SER A 137 6.20 -0.89 -20.51
N LEU A 138 6.45 0.07 -19.62
CA LEU A 138 7.21 -0.18 -18.39
C LEU A 138 6.48 -1.19 -17.50
N VAL A 139 5.16 -1.05 -17.37
CA VAL A 139 4.31 -1.94 -16.57
C VAL A 139 4.13 -3.28 -17.27
N SER A 140 3.82 -3.28 -18.57
CA SER A 140 3.59 -4.54 -19.31
C SER A 140 4.85 -5.39 -19.46
N ASN A 141 6.03 -4.78 -19.67
CA ASN A 141 7.29 -5.54 -19.83
C ASN A 141 7.78 -6.15 -18.52
N ALA A 142 7.28 -5.66 -17.38
CA ALA A 142 7.60 -6.17 -16.05
C ALA A 142 6.50 -7.10 -15.50
N ASP A 143 5.51 -7.46 -16.32
CA ASP A 143 4.34 -8.27 -15.95
C ASP A 143 3.61 -7.73 -14.71
N LEU A 144 3.57 -6.40 -14.58
CA LEU A 144 2.91 -5.73 -13.47
C LEU A 144 1.40 -5.57 -13.75
N PRO A 145 0.57 -5.41 -12.70
CA PRO A 145 -0.88 -5.32 -12.87
C PRO A 145 -1.30 -4.16 -13.79
N SER A 146 -2.29 -4.44 -14.63
CA SER A 146 -2.91 -3.45 -15.52
C SER A 146 -4.41 -3.64 -15.53
N TYR A 147 -5.14 -2.54 -15.32
CA TYR A 147 -6.59 -2.55 -15.25
C TYR A 147 -7.18 -1.53 -16.22
N THR A 148 -8.18 -1.96 -16.98
CA THR A 148 -9.10 -1.05 -17.66
C THR A 148 -9.99 -0.34 -16.63
N PRO A 149 -10.65 0.78 -17.00
CA PRO A 149 -11.51 1.50 -16.08
C PRO A 149 -12.62 0.63 -15.47
N ASN A 150 -13.22 -0.26 -16.27
CA ASN A 150 -14.28 -1.13 -15.78
C ASN A 150 -13.75 -2.27 -14.89
N GLU A 151 -12.57 -2.83 -15.17
CA GLU A 151 -11.94 -3.82 -14.29
C GLU A 151 -11.58 -3.20 -12.94
N PHE A 152 -11.03 -1.98 -12.96
CA PHE A 152 -10.70 -1.25 -11.74
C PHE A 152 -11.96 -0.97 -10.91
N ARG A 153 -13.03 -0.45 -11.54
CA ARG A 153 -14.34 -0.26 -10.93
C ARG A 153 -14.90 -1.54 -10.32
N GLN A 154 -14.88 -2.65 -11.07
CA GLN A 154 -15.40 -3.93 -10.59
C GLN A 154 -14.59 -4.45 -9.40
N ARG A 155 -13.27 -4.24 -9.38
CA ARG A 155 -12.42 -4.60 -8.25
C ARG A 155 -12.81 -3.81 -7.00
N ARG A 156 -13.03 -2.48 -7.13
CA ARG A 156 -13.50 -1.63 -6.03
C ARG A 156 -14.88 -2.03 -5.52
N LEU A 157 -15.81 -2.42 -6.41
CA LEU A 157 -17.10 -3.00 -6.03
C LEU A 157 -16.93 -4.30 -5.23
N ASN A 158 -16.07 -5.21 -5.67
CA ASN A 158 -15.82 -6.45 -4.94
C ASN A 158 -15.18 -6.20 -3.56
N GLU A 159 -14.29 -5.22 -3.46
CA GLU A 159 -13.73 -4.77 -2.18
C GLU A 159 -14.83 -4.19 -1.28
N LEU A 160 -15.76 -3.40 -1.83
CA LEU A 160 -16.89 -2.85 -1.09
C LEU A 160 -17.80 -3.96 -0.57
N ASP A 161 -18.13 -4.95 -1.40
CA ASP A 161 -18.94 -6.11 -1.01
C ASP A 161 -18.28 -6.86 0.16
N GLN A 162 -16.96 -7.12 0.08
CA GLN A 162 -16.22 -7.75 1.16
C GLN A 162 -16.26 -6.91 2.44
N ALA A 163 -16.02 -5.61 2.33
CA ALA A 163 -16.04 -4.71 3.46
C ALA A 163 -17.44 -4.62 4.09
N ALA A 164 -18.51 -4.69 3.28
CA ALA A 164 -19.89 -4.73 3.75
C ALA A 164 -20.20 -6.00 4.55
N THR A 165 -19.61 -7.16 4.23
CA THR A 165 -19.80 -8.40 5.00
C THR A 165 -19.32 -8.32 6.45
N THR A 166 -18.47 -7.35 6.78
CA THR A 166 -18.01 -7.11 8.15
C THR A 166 -19.12 -6.64 9.09
N GLY A 167 -20.18 -6.02 8.54
CA GLY A 167 -21.27 -5.41 9.30
C GLY A 167 -20.88 -4.19 10.15
N LYS A 168 -19.64 -3.70 10.02
CA LYS A 168 -19.06 -2.62 10.83
C LYS A 168 -19.04 -1.26 10.13
N ILE A 169 -19.33 -1.22 8.83
CA ILE A 169 -19.36 0.02 8.04
C ILE A 169 -20.73 0.69 8.19
N PRO A 170 -20.78 2.01 8.47
CA PRO A 170 -22.03 2.77 8.52
C PRO A 170 -22.86 2.62 7.23
N PRO A 171 -24.17 2.31 7.30
CA PRO A 171 -25.00 2.09 6.11
C PRO A 171 -25.10 3.29 5.17
N LEU A 172 -24.96 4.52 5.69
CA LEU A 172 -24.92 5.74 4.89
C LEU A 172 -23.72 5.72 3.93
N LEU A 173 -22.54 5.37 4.43
CA LEU A 173 -21.31 5.32 3.65
C LEU A 173 -21.36 4.19 2.61
N LEU A 174 -21.87 3.00 2.99
CA LEU A 174 -22.05 1.90 2.04
C LEU A 174 -22.90 2.32 0.82
N ARG A 175 -24.09 2.88 1.06
CA ARG A 175 -24.97 3.35 -0.03
C ARG A 175 -24.33 4.44 -0.87
N ARG A 176 -23.59 5.34 -0.22
CA ARG A 176 -22.91 6.46 -0.87
C ARG A 176 -21.78 5.97 -1.79
N TRP A 177 -20.97 5.03 -1.33
CA TRP A 177 -19.90 4.45 -2.14
C TRP A 177 -20.43 3.54 -3.24
N GLU A 178 -21.45 2.72 -2.96
CA GLU A 178 -22.15 1.90 -3.95
C GLU A 178 -22.69 2.78 -5.10
N HIS A 179 -23.39 3.86 -4.76
CA HIS A 179 -23.90 4.82 -5.75
C HIS A 179 -22.79 5.42 -6.62
N ALA A 180 -21.68 5.86 -6.03
CA ALA A 180 -20.54 6.39 -6.79
C ALA A 180 -19.87 5.33 -7.68
N LEU A 181 -19.77 4.09 -7.19
CA LEU A 181 -19.29 2.96 -7.96
C LEU A 181 -20.27 2.55 -9.07
N GLU A 182 -21.57 2.82 -8.93
CA GLU A 182 -22.58 2.56 -9.96
C GLU A 182 -22.69 3.64 -11.04
N ASP A 183 -22.24 4.87 -10.74
CA ASP A 183 -22.22 5.99 -11.68
C ASP A 183 -21.21 5.78 -12.82
N VAL A 184 -21.67 5.21 -13.93
CA VAL A 184 -20.85 4.89 -15.12
C VAL A 184 -20.10 6.11 -15.67
N SER A 185 -20.62 7.33 -15.49
CA SER A 185 -19.96 8.54 -16.00
C SER A 185 -18.66 8.84 -15.27
N LEU A 186 -18.60 8.53 -13.97
CA LEU A 186 -17.42 8.69 -13.11
C LEU A 186 -16.23 7.85 -13.60
N TRP A 187 -16.51 6.64 -14.11
CA TRP A 187 -15.53 5.63 -14.48
C TRP A 187 -15.05 5.72 -15.93
N ARG A 188 -15.34 6.82 -16.63
CA ARG A 188 -14.80 7.11 -17.96
C ARG A 188 -13.53 7.93 -17.86
N PHE A 189 -12.42 7.27 -17.56
CA PHE A 189 -11.09 7.88 -17.48
C PHE A 189 -10.08 7.17 -18.37
N ASN A 190 -8.93 7.82 -18.58
CA ASN A 190 -7.78 7.22 -19.26
C ASN A 190 -6.87 6.55 -18.22
N PRO A 191 -6.77 5.21 -18.18
CA PRO A 191 -5.83 4.54 -17.28
C PRO A 191 -4.42 5.03 -17.51
N SER A 192 -3.69 5.23 -16.42
CA SER A 192 -2.31 5.71 -16.42
C SER A 192 -1.45 4.78 -15.59
N VAL A 193 -0.12 4.85 -15.76
CA VAL A 193 0.79 4.27 -14.77
C VAL A 193 0.61 5.04 -13.47
N VAL A 194 0.35 4.34 -12.36
CA VAL A 194 0.17 4.94 -11.04
C VAL A 194 1.19 4.34 -10.08
N HIS A 195 1.67 5.16 -9.15
CA HIS A 195 2.52 4.74 -8.06
C HIS A 195 1.78 3.75 -7.16
N GLY A 196 0.50 4.02 -6.88
CA GLY A 196 -0.43 3.09 -6.26
C GLY A 196 -0.50 3.15 -4.73
N ASP A 197 0.52 3.75 -4.11
CA ASP A 197 0.65 4.04 -2.67
C ASP A 197 1.25 5.44 -2.47
N LEU A 198 0.88 6.42 -3.30
CA LEU A 198 1.47 7.76 -3.18
C LEU A 198 0.82 8.56 -2.05
N HIS A 199 1.64 9.03 -1.12
CA HIS A 199 1.28 9.95 -0.05
C HIS A 199 2.54 10.67 0.46
N GLU A 200 2.39 11.58 1.41
CA GLU A 200 3.44 12.48 1.88
C GLU A 200 4.69 11.78 2.46
N ASP A 201 4.55 10.59 3.06
CA ASP A 201 5.72 9.84 3.56
C ASP A 201 6.55 9.20 2.44
N ASN A 202 5.96 9.09 1.24
CA ASN A 202 6.63 8.59 0.04
C ASN A 202 7.26 9.71 -0.79
N LEU A 203 7.20 10.97 -0.32
CA LEU A 203 7.78 12.13 -0.98
C LEU A 203 8.92 12.71 -0.14
N LEU A 204 10.12 12.75 -0.72
CA LEU A 204 11.23 13.49 -0.12
C LEU A 204 11.33 14.89 -0.72
N VAL A 205 11.42 15.89 0.15
CA VAL A 205 11.47 17.30 -0.22
C VAL A 205 12.72 17.96 0.34
N ASP A 206 13.36 18.82 -0.45
CA ASP A 206 14.42 19.73 -0.01
C ASP A 206 14.17 21.13 -0.55
N GLY A 207 13.99 22.10 0.36
CA GLY A 207 13.50 23.44 0.04
C GLY A 207 12.15 23.38 -0.69
N ASP A 208 12.15 23.79 -1.95
CA ASP A 208 10.98 23.83 -2.83
C ASP A 208 10.98 22.71 -3.89
N ARG A 209 11.81 21.67 -3.74
CA ARG A 209 11.93 20.58 -4.72
C ARG A 209 11.50 19.25 -4.14
N VAL A 210 10.74 18.48 -4.92
CA VAL A 210 10.56 17.04 -4.69
C VAL A 210 11.84 16.34 -5.17
N THR A 211 12.68 15.92 -4.24
CA THR A 211 13.98 15.32 -4.54
C THR A 211 13.88 13.84 -4.89
N ALA A 212 12.92 13.13 -4.30
CA ALA A 212 12.73 11.71 -4.56
C ALA A 212 11.30 11.24 -4.25
N VAL A 213 10.93 10.13 -4.89
CA VAL A 213 9.69 9.39 -4.61
C VAL A 213 10.07 7.96 -4.22
N THR A 214 9.52 7.44 -3.13
CA THR A 214 9.77 6.09 -2.59
C THR A 214 8.48 5.27 -2.51
N GLY A 215 8.55 3.97 -2.20
CA GLY A 215 7.34 3.17 -1.95
C GLY A 215 6.75 2.51 -3.21
N TRP A 216 7.59 2.13 -4.17
CA TRP A 216 7.16 1.71 -5.52
C TRP A 216 6.55 0.29 -5.61
N THR A 217 6.12 -0.27 -4.48
CA THR A 217 5.65 -1.68 -4.42
C THR A 217 4.40 -1.90 -5.27
N ASP A 218 3.51 -0.90 -5.31
CA ASP A 218 2.14 -1.04 -5.82
C ASP A 218 1.95 -0.48 -7.24
N LEU A 219 3.07 -0.27 -7.96
CA LEU A 219 3.08 0.26 -9.32
C LEU A 219 2.22 -0.60 -10.25
N ARG A 220 1.29 0.06 -10.95
CA ARG A 220 0.34 -0.59 -11.86
C ARG A 220 -0.13 0.37 -12.94
N ILE A 221 -0.86 -0.13 -13.94
CA ILE A 221 -1.76 0.72 -14.75
C ILE A 221 -3.14 0.71 -14.09
N GLY A 222 -3.66 1.89 -13.77
CA GLY A 222 -4.93 2.03 -13.06
C GLY A 222 -5.50 3.45 -13.11
N ASP A 223 -6.33 3.78 -12.12
CA ASP A 223 -6.94 5.10 -11.99
C ASP A 223 -5.95 6.11 -11.36
N PRO A 224 -5.56 7.19 -12.08
CA PRO A 224 -4.70 8.24 -11.52
C PRO A 224 -5.27 8.93 -10.28
N ALA A 225 -6.56 8.72 -9.97
CA ALA A 225 -7.18 9.22 -8.75
C ALA A 225 -6.59 8.59 -7.47
N ASP A 226 -6.05 7.37 -7.52
CA ASP A 226 -5.46 6.71 -6.35
C ASP A 226 -4.29 7.53 -5.78
N ASP A 227 -3.42 8.05 -6.66
CA ASP A 227 -2.25 8.86 -6.28
C ASP A 227 -2.61 10.30 -5.86
N MET A 228 -3.88 10.69 -6.01
CA MET A 228 -4.42 12.00 -5.62
C MET A 228 -5.22 11.95 -4.31
N ALA A 229 -5.56 10.76 -3.81
CA ALA A 229 -6.48 10.58 -2.70
C ALA A 229 -5.98 11.29 -1.42
N TRP A 230 -4.68 11.21 -1.13
CA TRP A 230 -4.08 11.85 0.05
C TRP A 230 -4.17 13.39 0.00
N LEU A 231 -4.17 14.00 -1.20
CA LEU A 231 -4.34 15.45 -1.35
C LEU A 231 -5.75 15.88 -0.95
N VAL A 232 -6.76 15.09 -1.32
CA VAL A 232 -8.16 15.38 -1.01
C VAL A 232 -8.44 15.27 0.49
N ALA A 233 -7.63 14.51 1.22
CA ALA A 233 -7.66 14.48 2.68
C ALA A 233 -7.11 15.78 3.33
N SER A 234 -6.49 16.68 2.55
CA SER A 234 -6.09 18.00 3.03
C SER A 234 -7.31 18.90 3.27
N ASN A 235 -7.30 19.64 4.38
CA ASN A 235 -8.32 20.65 4.68
C ASN A 235 -8.16 21.96 3.89
N ASP A 236 -7.22 22.02 2.94
CA ASP A 236 -6.90 23.20 2.13
C ASP A 236 -7.24 22.98 0.64
N GLN A 237 -8.41 23.46 0.22
CA GLN A 237 -8.88 23.34 -1.17
C GLN A 237 -8.05 24.16 -2.15
N ASP A 238 -7.53 25.33 -1.73
CA ASP A 238 -6.72 26.17 -2.62
C ASP A 238 -5.39 25.45 -2.95
N PHE A 239 -4.82 24.73 -1.98
CA PHE A 239 -3.65 23.88 -2.21
C PHE A 239 -3.96 22.74 -3.19
N VAL A 240 -5.06 22.00 -2.98
CA VAL A 240 -5.46 20.88 -3.85
C VAL A 240 -5.67 21.36 -5.30
N ASP A 241 -6.41 22.46 -5.48
CA ASP A 241 -6.68 23.05 -6.79
C ASP A 241 -5.39 23.52 -7.46
N ALA A 242 -4.45 24.09 -6.71
CA ALA A 242 -3.17 24.52 -7.24
C ALA A 242 -2.28 23.33 -7.68
N VAL A 243 -2.23 22.24 -6.90
CA VAL A 243 -1.53 21.02 -7.31
C VAL A 243 -2.17 20.44 -8.56
N LEU A 244 -3.51 20.33 -8.59
CA LEU A 244 -4.25 19.81 -9.74
C LEU A 244 -4.03 20.65 -11.00
N ALA A 245 -4.01 21.99 -10.88
CA ALA A 245 -3.74 22.87 -12.00
C ALA A 245 -2.33 22.62 -12.59
N HIS A 246 -1.32 22.49 -11.74
CA HIS A 246 0.04 22.17 -12.17
C HIS A 246 0.18 20.77 -12.77
N TYR A 247 -0.46 19.77 -12.16
CA TYR A 247 -0.58 18.42 -12.70
C TYR A 247 -1.18 18.44 -14.10
N THR A 248 -2.34 19.07 -14.25
CA THR A 248 -3.08 19.14 -15.52
C THR A 248 -2.26 19.86 -16.60
N SER A 249 -1.53 20.92 -16.24
CA SER A 249 -0.67 21.64 -17.19
C SER A 249 0.58 20.86 -17.63
N SER A 250 1.00 19.88 -16.82
CA SER A 250 2.20 19.08 -17.06
C SER A 250 1.90 17.76 -17.77
N ARG A 251 0.66 17.25 -17.66
CA ARG A 251 0.20 16.01 -18.30
C ARG A 251 0.12 16.14 -19.81
N ARG A 252 0.41 15.03 -20.51
CA ARG A 252 0.22 14.91 -21.97
C ARG A 252 -1.23 14.64 -22.37
N ASP A 253 -1.95 13.91 -21.52
CA ASP A 253 -3.32 13.51 -21.77
C ASP A 253 -4.32 14.64 -21.49
N ALA A 254 -5.54 14.48 -22.03
CA ALA A 254 -6.63 15.39 -21.75
C ALA A 254 -6.98 15.40 -20.24
N PRO A 255 -7.37 16.57 -19.68
CA PRO A 255 -7.80 16.67 -18.30
C PRO A 255 -9.01 15.78 -18.00
N ASP A 256 -8.97 15.11 -16.86
CA ASP A 256 -10.09 14.30 -16.36
C ASP A 256 -10.97 15.13 -15.41
N ALA A 257 -12.20 15.40 -15.85
CA ALA A 257 -13.16 16.23 -15.11
C ALA A 257 -13.65 15.61 -13.78
N HIS A 258 -13.43 14.31 -13.60
CA HIS A 258 -13.90 13.54 -12.45
C HIS A 258 -12.76 13.02 -11.56
N LEU A 259 -11.51 13.39 -11.85
CA LEU A 259 -10.32 12.95 -11.10
C LEU A 259 -10.45 13.16 -9.59
N LEU A 260 -10.77 14.39 -9.15
CA LEU A 260 -10.91 14.68 -7.72
C LEU A 260 -12.10 13.99 -7.07
N ARG A 261 -13.18 13.70 -7.83
CA ARG A 261 -14.32 12.96 -7.30
C ARG A 261 -13.94 11.51 -7.00
N ARG A 262 -13.19 10.88 -7.91
CA ARG A 262 -12.66 9.53 -7.70
C ARG A 262 -11.58 9.50 -6.62
N ALA A 263 -10.78 10.56 -6.51
CA ALA A 263 -9.78 10.68 -5.45
C ALA A 263 -10.44 10.80 -4.07
N ALA A 264 -11.51 11.60 -3.97
CA ALA A 264 -12.35 11.69 -2.77
C ALA A 264 -12.98 10.35 -2.41
N LEU A 265 -13.54 9.62 -3.40
CA LEU A 265 -14.07 8.27 -3.19
C LEU A 265 -12.98 7.33 -2.65
N SER A 266 -11.79 7.35 -3.25
CA SER A 266 -10.66 6.51 -2.80
C SER A 266 -10.23 6.85 -1.37
N ALA A 267 -10.17 8.14 -1.02
CA ALA A 267 -9.82 8.59 0.32
C ALA A 267 -10.85 8.13 1.38
N GLU A 268 -12.15 8.30 1.10
CA GLU A 268 -13.22 7.78 1.98
C GLU A 268 -13.13 6.25 2.12
N PHE A 269 -12.92 5.55 1.00
CA PHE A 269 -12.92 4.10 0.94
C PHE A 269 -11.68 3.47 1.60
N ALA A 270 -10.56 4.19 1.67
CA ALA A 270 -9.35 3.75 2.37
C ALA A 270 -9.62 3.41 3.85
N LEU A 271 -10.59 4.08 4.50
CA LEU A 271 -11.01 3.76 5.87
C LEU A 271 -11.63 2.36 5.98
N ALA A 272 -12.41 1.94 4.99
CA ALA A 272 -12.98 0.60 4.94
C ALA A 272 -11.88 -0.46 4.72
N GLN A 273 -10.89 -0.15 3.89
CA GLN A 273 -9.74 -1.03 3.68
C GLN A 273 -8.89 -1.16 4.95
N TYR A 274 -8.69 -0.05 5.67
CA TYR A 274 -8.01 -0.04 6.97
C TYR A 274 -8.75 -0.94 7.97
N LEU A 275 -10.08 -0.83 8.07
CA LEU A 275 -10.89 -1.73 8.90
C LEU A 275 -10.71 -3.21 8.53
N VAL A 276 -10.81 -3.54 7.24
CA VAL A 276 -10.67 -4.93 6.75
C VAL A 276 -9.28 -5.48 7.07
N LYS A 277 -8.23 -4.67 6.92
CA LYS A 277 -6.87 -5.05 7.28
C LYS A 277 -6.72 -5.27 8.79
N GLY A 278 -7.34 -4.44 9.62
CA GLY A 278 -7.34 -4.63 11.08
C GLY A 278 -8.01 -5.94 11.50
N LEU A 279 -9.15 -6.26 10.88
CA LEU A 279 -9.85 -7.53 11.09
C LEU A 279 -9.02 -8.74 10.66
N ALA A 280 -8.35 -8.65 9.51
CA ALA A 280 -7.49 -9.74 9.03
C ALA A 280 -6.27 -9.98 9.94
N ALA A 281 -5.78 -8.93 10.60
CA ALA A 281 -4.65 -8.98 11.53
C ALA A 281 -5.04 -9.31 12.99
N ASP A 282 -6.34 -9.39 13.30
CA ASP A 282 -6.87 -9.49 14.67
C ASP A 282 -6.35 -8.34 15.58
N ASP A 283 -6.22 -7.14 14.99
CA ASP A 283 -5.71 -5.95 15.67
C ASP A 283 -6.87 -5.08 16.18
N GLU A 284 -7.24 -5.30 17.44
CA GLU A 284 -8.34 -4.60 18.12
C GLU A 284 -8.15 -3.08 18.22
N ASP A 285 -6.91 -2.58 18.21
CA ASP A 285 -6.66 -1.13 18.25
C ASP A 285 -6.92 -0.53 16.87
N MET A 286 -6.42 -1.17 15.82
CA MET A 286 -6.66 -0.80 14.42
C MET A 286 -8.15 -0.86 14.06
N ILE A 287 -8.86 -1.91 14.49
CA ILE A 287 -10.32 -2.04 14.26
C ILE A 287 -11.08 -0.88 14.92
N ARG A 288 -10.78 -0.58 16.18
CA ARG A 288 -11.46 0.47 16.94
C ARG A 288 -11.20 1.86 16.35
N GLU A 289 -9.97 2.12 15.92
CA GLU A 289 -9.60 3.36 15.24
C GLU A 289 -10.35 3.49 13.91
N ALA A 290 -10.40 2.43 13.10
CA ALA A 290 -11.11 2.43 11.83
C ALA A 290 -12.62 2.68 12.01
N GLU A 291 -13.26 2.03 12.99
CA GLU A 291 -14.67 2.26 13.32
C GLU A 291 -14.92 3.72 13.75
N SER A 292 -14.00 4.29 14.54
CA SER A 292 -14.08 5.69 14.96
C SER A 292 -13.98 6.65 13.77
N MET A 293 -13.02 6.43 12.86
CA MET A 293 -12.85 7.27 11.67
C MET A 293 -14.06 7.16 10.73
N LEU A 294 -14.60 5.95 10.54
CA LEU A 294 -15.81 5.73 9.76
C LEU A 294 -17.04 6.42 10.36
N ALA A 295 -17.16 6.43 11.69
CA ALA A 295 -18.24 7.11 12.39
C ALA A 295 -18.16 8.63 12.20
N VAL A 296 -16.97 9.22 12.34
CA VAL A 296 -16.73 10.65 12.10
C VAL A 296 -17.05 11.02 10.65
N LEU A 297 -16.58 10.22 9.68
CA LEU A 297 -16.90 10.46 8.27
C LEU A 297 -18.41 10.36 8.00
N ALA A 298 -19.10 9.40 8.60
CA ALA A 298 -20.54 9.26 8.44
C ALA A 298 -21.31 10.45 9.03
N GLU A 299 -20.85 11.02 10.14
CA GLU A 299 -21.40 12.24 10.74
C GLU A 299 -21.19 13.46 9.84
N ASP A 300 -19.95 13.67 9.36
CA ASP A 300 -19.62 14.76 8.42
C ASP A 300 -20.44 14.68 7.13
N VAL A 301 -20.55 13.49 6.54
CA VAL A 301 -21.37 13.27 5.34
C VAL A 301 -22.85 13.54 5.62
N ALA A 302 -23.36 13.20 6.81
CA ALA A 302 -24.74 13.45 7.16
C ALA A 302 -25.02 14.95 7.39
N GLU A 303 -24.09 15.69 7.98
CA GLU A 303 -24.25 17.11 8.30
C GLU A 303 -23.97 18.03 7.10
N HIS A 304 -22.94 17.70 6.32
CA HIS A 304 -22.39 18.58 5.28
C HIS A 304 -22.46 17.98 3.87
N GLY A 305 -22.84 16.71 3.73
CA GLY A 305 -22.93 16.00 2.44
C GLY A 305 -21.62 15.38 1.95
N GLY A 306 -20.50 15.69 2.62
CA GLY A 306 -19.14 15.30 2.24
C GLY A 306 -18.67 15.94 0.93
N GLN A 307 -17.46 15.60 0.51
CA GLN A 307 -16.94 15.98 -0.80
C GLN A 307 -17.76 15.33 -1.94
N PRO A 308 -17.87 15.93 -3.13
CA PRO A 308 -18.59 15.29 -4.22
C PRO A 308 -17.84 14.04 -4.72
N ILE A 309 -18.41 12.85 -4.55
CA ILE A 309 -17.82 11.58 -5.01
C ILE A 309 -18.52 10.95 -6.22
N SER A 310 -19.69 11.48 -6.62
CA SER A 310 -20.48 11.04 -7.78
C SER A 310 -20.92 12.27 -8.59
N VAL A 311 -21.24 12.05 -9.86
CA VAL A 311 -21.84 13.06 -10.75
C VAL A 311 -23.34 13.16 -10.47
N GLU A 312 -23.98 12.03 -10.26
CA GLU A 312 -25.39 11.96 -9.90
C GLU A 312 -25.55 12.20 -8.38
N PRO A 313 -26.50 13.05 -7.93
CA PRO A 313 -26.80 13.18 -6.52
C PRO A 313 -27.34 11.87 -5.95
N LEU A 314 -26.98 11.54 -4.71
CA LEU A 314 -27.55 10.38 -4.03
C LEU A 314 -29.09 10.47 -4.04
N PRO A 315 -29.80 9.37 -4.39
CA PRO A 315 -31.25 9.33 -4.32
C PRO A 315 -31.70 9.62 -2.89
N GLN A 316 -32.43 10.71 -2.70
CA GLN A 316 -33.02 11.00 -1.39
C GLN A 316 -34.09 9.93 -1.10
N PRO A 317 -34.14 9.34 0.11
CA PRO A 317 -35.22 8.44 0.47
C PRO A 317 -36.54 9.19 0.26
N ALA A 318 -37.44 8.60 -0.53
CA ALA A 318 -38.74 9.19 -0.82
C ALA A 318 -39.50 9.40 0.50
N VAL A 319 -39.46 10.62 1.03
CA VAL A 319 -40.31 11.01 2.16
C VAL A 319 -41.73 11.04 1.60
N THR A 320 -42.45 9.93 1.79
CA THR A 320 -43.86 9.86 1.45
C THR A 320 -44.60 10.68 2.50
N VAL A 321 -44.66 12.00 2.31
CA VAL A 321 -45.54 12.85 3.10
C VAL A 321 -46.96 12.48 2.68
N GLN A 322 -47.59 11.57 3.41
CA GLN A 322 -49.03 11.41 3.30
C GLN A 322 -49.65 12.77 3.65
N PRO A 323 -50.44 13.40 2.76
CA PRO A 323 -51.14 14.60 3.12
C PRO A 323 -52.11 14.24 4.25
N ILE A 324 -51.94 14.88 5.40
CA ILE A 324 -52.96 14.88 6.46
C ILE A 324 -54.17 15.59 5.84
N GLY A 325 -55.15 14.80 5.38
CA GLY A 325 -56.42 15.31 4.90
C GLY A 325 -57.13 16.05 6.03
N PRO A 326 -57.80 17.18 5.76
CA PRO A 326 -58.48 17.94 6.80
C PRO A 326 -59.65 17.13 7.37
N ASP A 327 -59.76 17.15 8.70
CA ASP A 327 -60.88 16.62 9.48
C ASP A 327 -62.23 17.01 8.87
N ALA A 328 -63.06 16.00 8.61
CA ALA A 328 -64.50 16.16 8.45
C ALA A 328 -65.20 15.39 9.59
N PRO A 329 -66.08 16.03 10.38
CA PRO A 329 -66.69 15.40 11.54
C PRO A 329 -67.95 14.61 11.17
N GLY A 330 -68.11 13.45 11.81
CA GLY A 330 -69.43 12.90 12.17
C GLY A 330 -69.93 11.74 11.31
N SER A 331 -69.81 10.51 11.85
CA SER A 331 -70.98 9.69 12.28
C SER A 331 -70.50 8.34 12.84
N ALA A 332 -70.94 8.03 14.06
CA ALA A 332 -70.68 6.81 14.83
C ALA A 332 -71.66 5.66 14.43
N PRO A 333 -71.71 4.52 15.15
CA PRO A 333 -70.66 3.54 15.44
C PRO A 333 -71.10 2.11 15.05
N GLY A 334 -70.13 1.21 14.87
CA GLY A 334 -70.39 -0.24 15.01
C GLY A 334 -69.78 -1.11 13.93
N GLN A 335 -68.59 -1.65 14.20
CA GLN A 335 -68.30 -3.06 13.93
C GLN A 335 -67.06 -3.47 14.72
N GLU A 336 -67.17 -4.56 15.48
CA GLU A 336 -66.06 -5.25 16.16
C GLU A 336 -65.00 -5.78 15.16
N PRO A 337 -63.75 -5.97 15.62
CA PRO A 337 -62.59 -6.11 14.75
C PRO A 337 -62.49 -7.51 14.12
N GLN A 338 -62.19 -7.55 12.82
CA GLN A 338 -61.72 -8.75 12.13
C GLN A 338 -60.21 -8.61 11.84
N PRO A 339 -59.45 -9.71 11.88
CA PRO A 339 -58.00 -9.68 11.99
C PRO A 339 -57.35 -9.14 10.71
N VAL A 340 -56.42 -8.21 10.87
CA VAL A 340 -55.51 -7.81 9.80
C VAL A 340 -54.57 -8.99 9.52
N SER A 341 -54.70 -9.54 8.31
CA SER A 341 -53.76 -10.48 7.75
C SER A 341 -52.46 -9.73 7.46
N ASP A 342 -51.39 -10.08 8.17
CA ASP A 342 -50.02 -9.71 7.80
C ASP A 342 -49.75 -10.25 6.39
N MET A 343 -49.78 -9.36 5.40
CA MET A 343 -49.13 -9.60 4.12
C MET A 343 -47.70 -9.09 4.24
N ALA A 344 -46.83 -9.95 4.79
CA ALA A 344 -45.42 -9.87 4.51
C ALA A 344 -45.23 -10.07 3.00
N THR A 345 -44.81 -9.02 2.30
CA THR A 345 -44.35 -9.11 0.92
C THR A 345 -43.03 -9.87 0.93
N ALA A 346 -43.10 -11.20 0.90
CA ALA A 346 -41.95 -12.05 0.63
C ALA A 346 -41.51 -11.80 -0.81
N VAL A 347 -40.32 -11.21 -0.98
CA VAL A 347 -39.64 -11.13 -2.27
C VAL A 347 -39.26 -12.55 -2.67
N HIS A 348 -40.04 -13.15 -3.57
CA HIS A 348 -39.68 -14.40 -4.23
C HIS A 348 -38.54 -14.14 -5.21
N VAL A 349 -37.31 -14.50 -4.81
CA VAL A 349 -36.19 -14.65 -5.74
C VAL A 349 -36.47 -15.91 -6.57
N THR A 350 -36.73 -15.72 -7.87
CA THR A 350 -36.86 -16.84 -8.81
C THR A 350 -35.45 -17.25 -9.24
N PRO A 351 -35.01 -18.50 -9.02
CA PRO A 351 -33.70 -18.93 -9.48
C PRO A 351 -33.65 -18.91 -11.00
N ILE A 352 -32.58 -18.36 -11.56
CA ILE A 352 -32.25 -18.47 -12.99
C ILE A 352 -32.02 -19.98 -13.28
N PRO A 353 -32.71 -20.58 -14.27
CA PRO A 353 -32.44 -21.96 -14.67
C PRO A 353 -31.00 -22.09 -15.15
N ARG A 354 -30.25 -23.02 -14.58
CA ARG A 354 -28.97 -23.46 -15.14
C ARG A 354 -29.28 -24.30 -16.37
N ASP A 355 -28.82 -23.89 -17.54
CA ASP A 355 -28.82 -24.73 -18.74
C ASP A 355 -28.02 -26.01 -18.44
N GLU A 356 -28.73 -27.14 -18.48
CA GLU A 356 -28.14 -28.47 -18.45
C GLU A 356 -27.42 -28.72 -19.78
N LEU A 357 -26.09 -28.75 -19.75
CA LEU A 357 -25.28 -29.33 -20.82
C LEU A 357 -25.35 -30.87 -20.72
N PRO A 358 -25.53 -31.59 -21.84
CA PRO A 358 -25.96 -32.97 -21.85
C PRO A 358 -24.89 -33.98 -21.44
N ALA A 359 -25.38 -35.11 -20.94
CA ALA A 359 -24.65 -36.28 -20.47
C ALA A 359 -23.60 -36.80 -21.46
N ALA A 360 -22.48 -37.25 -20.90
CA ALA A 360 -21.40 -37.94 -21.58
C ALA A 360 -21.90 -39.19 -22.32
N ALA A 361 -21.65 -39.22 -23.63
CA ALA A 361 -21.68 -40.45 -24.41
C ALA A 361 -20.34 -41.18 -24.24
N GLN A 362 -20.41 -42.43 -23.80
CA GLN A 362 -19.37 -43.42 -23.96
C GLN A 362 -19.29 -43.82 -25.44
N GLU A 363 -18.12 -43.69 -26.05
CA GLU A 363 -17.74 -44.51 -27.20
C GLU A 363 -16.34 -45.09 -27.00
N ASP A 364 -16.25 -46.35 -27.38
CA ASP A 364 -15.20 -47.34 -27.18
C ASP A 364 -14.29 -47.40 -28.42
N ALA A 365 -13.10 -47.97 -28.22
CA ALA A 365 -12.17 -48.57 -29.18
C ALA A 365 -11.39 -47.70 -30.18
N GLY A 366 -10.05 -47.73 -30.02
CA GLY A 366 -9.07 -47.27 -31.01
C GLY A 366 -7.61 -47.56 -30.61
N THR A 367 -7.24 -48.84 -30.56
CA THR A 367 -5.90 -49.39 -30.30
C THR A 367 -4.83 -48.96 -31.32
N GLN A 368 -3.62 -48.60 -30.84
CA GLN A 368 -2.27 -48.96 -31.34
C GLN A 368 -1.21 -48.38 -30.36
N ALA A 369 -0.58 -49.16 -29.46
CA ALA A 369 0.67 -49.95 -29.62
C ALA A 369 1.84 -49.12 -30.21
N ALA A 370 3.06 -49.05 -29.69
CA ALA A 370 3.79 -49.65 -28.57
C ALA A 370 5.15 -48.91 -28.42
N ALA A 371 5.81 -49.01 -27.25
CA ALA A 371 7.26 -49.28 -27.08
C ALA A 371 7.84 -48.65 -25.78
N ASP A 372 7.93 -49.50 -24.75
CA ASP A 372 9.06 -49.80 -23.86
C ASP A 372 10.13 -48.76 -23.52
N GLY A 373 10.46 -48.71 -22.22
CA GLY A 373 11.81 -48.39 -21.73
C GLY A 373 11.87 -47.90 -20.29
N ASP A 374 11.87 -48.80 -19.31
CA ASP A 374 12.31 -48.54 -17.93
C ASP A 374 13.81 -48.17 -17.89
N PRO A 375 14.29 -47.42 -16.88
CA PRO A 375 15.71 -47.13 -16.70
C PRO A 375 16.37 -48.18 -15.78
N GLU A 376 17.44 -48.83 -16.26
CA GLU A 376 18.35 -49.61 -15.43
C GLU A 376 19.57 -48.81 -14.98
N ASP A 377 19.87 -49.05 -13.71
CA ASP A 377 21.08 -48.82 -12.93
C ASP A 377 22.39 -49.17 -13.68
N SER A 378 23.43 -48.35 -13.48
CA SER A 378 24.81 -48.81 -13.65
C SER A 378 25.79 -48.01 -12.79
N THR A 379 26.41 -48.76 -11.89
CA THR A 379 27.58 -48.44 -11.09
C THR A 379 28.86 -48.81 -11.87
N HIS A 380 29.94 -48.03 -11.69
CA HIS A 380 31.38 -48.38 -11.70
C HIS A 380 32.17 -47.06 -11.62
N ASP A 381 33.00 -46.73 -10.64
CA ASP A 381 34.09 -47.36 -9.87
C ASP A 381 35.48 -46.81 -10.26
N ALA A 382 36.25 -46.54 -9.20
CA ALA A 382 37.70 -46.50 -9.01
C ALA A 382 38.58 -45.35 -9.55
N GLY A 383 39.32 -44.75 -8.61
CA GLY A 383 40.54 -43.97 -8.86
C GLY A 383 41.12 -43.32 -7.59
N ALA A 384 41.67 -44.13 -6.68
CA ALA A 384 42.26 -43.73 -5.40
C ALA A 384 43.64 -43.02 -5.50
N ALA A 385 43.96 -42.16 -4.52
CA ALA A 385 45.29 -42.08 -3.90
C ALA A 385 45.21 -41.37 -2.53
N ALA A 386 45.57 -42.09 -1.49
CA ALA A 386 45.71 -41.65 -0.11
C ALA A 386 47.16 -41.26 0.21
N THR A 387 47.37 -40.41 1.23
CA THR A 387 48.39 -40.62 2.28
C THR A 387 47.99 -39.91 3.58
N ASP A 388 47.93 -40.72 4.64
CA ASP A 388 47.73 -40.43 6.06
C ASP A 388 48.81 -39.55 6.72
N GLY A 389 48.46 -38.98 7.89
CA GLY A 389 49.43 -38.64 8.94
C GLY A 389 48.89 -37.73 10.05
N ASP A 390 48.16 -38.30 11.02
CA ASP A 390 47.80 -37.76 12.36
C ASP A 390 48.65 -38.53 13.43
N PRO A 391 48.55 -38.35 14.78
CA PRO A 391 48.04 -37.26 15.65
C PRO A 391 48.91 -37.04 16.94
N GLU A 392 48.29 -36.39 17.95
CA GLU A 392 48.57 -36.32 19.42
C GLU A 392 49.16 -34.96 19.91
N ASP A 393 48.73 -34.31 21.01
CA ASP A 393 47.93 -34.72 22.17
C ASP A 393 47.49 -33.50 23.04
N GLY A 394 46.55 -33.70 23.98
CA GLY A 394 46.61 -33.07 25.31
C GLY A 394 45.78 -31.81 25.67
N LYS A 395 44.64 -32.04 26.34
CA LYS A 395 43.90 -31.10 27.24
C LYS A 395 44.61 -30.98 28.62
N PRO A 396 44.37 -29.95 29.49
CA PRO A 396 43.20 -29.94 30.39
C PRO A 396 42.66 -28.56 30.87
N VAL A 397 41.68 -28.67 31.78
CA VAL A 397 40.62 -27.76 32.30
C VAL A 397 41.03 -26.90 33.50
N ALA A 398 40.35 -25.75 33.70
CA ALA A 398 39.91 -25.06 34.96
C ALA A 398 39.97 -23.52 34.74
N ASP A 399 39.17 -22.61 35.29
CA ASP A 399 38.21 -22.57 36.41
C ASP A 399 37.32 -21.31 36.24
N ALA A 400 36.13 -21.28 36.84
CA ALA A 400 35.32 -20.06 37.04
C ALA A 400 35.59 -19.49 38.45
N PRO A 401 35.22 -18.23 38.78
CA PRO A 401 33.86 -18.02 39.30
C PRO A 401 33.23 -16.60 39.19
N ALA A 402 31.91 -16.61 39.40
CA ALA A 402 31.06 -15.67 40.15
C ALA A 402 30.73 -14.25 39.63
N ALA A 403 29.40 -14.01 39.60
CA ALA A 403 28.71 -12.73 39.44
C ALA A 403 28.75 -11.86 40.71
N PRO A 404 28.35 -10.58 40.59
CA PRO A 404 27.12 -10.16 41.30
C PRO A 404 26.19 -9.23 40.50
N LYS A 405 24.89 -9.32 40.79
CA LYS A 405 23.87 -8.24 40.71
C LYS A 405 23.50 -7.87 42.16
N PRO A 406 22.74 -6.80 42.50
CA PRO A 406 21.94 -5.87 41.68
C PRO A 406 22.05 -4.37 42.09
N SER A 407 21.45 -3.44 41.34
CA SER A 407 20.54 -2.38 41.87
C SER A 407 20.10 -1.39 40.78
N ALA A 408 18.85 -0.96 40.89
CA ALA A 408 18.11 -0.03 40.06
C ALA A 408 18.54 1.44 40.20
N ALA A 409 18.28 2.25 39.17
CA ALA A 409 17.52 3.51 39.19
C ALA A 409 17.74 4.31 37.89
N ASP A 410 16.72 5.07 37.53
CA ASP A 410 16.56 5.95 36.36
C ASP A 410 17.74 6.89 36.07
N ASP A 411 17.96 7.19 34.78
CA ASP A 411 17.95 8.58 34.31
C ASP A 411 18.07 8.65 32.78
N THR A 412 16.95 9.01 32.15
CA THR A 412 16.93 9.62 30.82
C THR A 412 17.57 11.00 30.91
N SER A 413 18.78 11.16 30.38
CA SER A 413 19.41 12.48 30.24
C SER A 413 19.91 12.69 28.82
N THR A 414 19.14 13.49 28.09
CA THR A 414 19.55 14.26 26.92
C THR A 414 20.82 15.03 27.25
N THR A 415 21.92 14.79 26.54
CA THR A 415 23.06 15.72 26.55
C THR A 415 23.58 15.99 25.15
N ALA A 416 23.75 17.29 24.92
CA ALA A 416 24.07 17.95 23.69
C ALA A 416 25.50 17.70 23.21
N LEU A 417 25.69 17.84 21.90
CA LEU A 417 26.96 17.90 21.20
C LEU A 417 27.89 18.97 21.79
N THR A 418 29.08 18.56 22.21
CA THR A 418 30.18 19.47 22.59
C THR A 418 31.01 19.80 21.34
N VAL A 419 30.98 21.07 20.93
CA VAL A 419 31.83 21.64 19.88
C VAL A 419 33.27 21.78 20.40
N VAL A 420 34.24 21.21 19.68
CA VAL A 420 35.68 21.42 19.92
C VAL A 420 36.14 22.66 19.13
N PRO A 421 36.76 23.69 19.77
CA PRO A 421 37.35 24.80 19.03
C PRO A 421 38.74 24.41 18.48
N GLY A 422 38.94 24.65 17.19
CA GLY A 422 40.22 24.45 16.50
C GLY A 422 41.31 25.38 17.03
N GLN A 423 42.47 24.80 17.37
CA GLN A 423 43.70 25.53 17.63
C GLN A 423 44.30 26.03 16.31
N ARG A 424 44.64 27.32 16.28
CA ARG A 424 45.50 27.94 15.27
C ARG A 424 46.96 27.56 15.55
N HIS A 425 47.70 27.22 14.51
CA HIS A 425 49.10 27.60 14.35
C HIS A 425 49.37 27.99 12.91
#